data_AF-A0A220URT5-F1
#
_entry.id   AF-A0A220URT5-F1
#
_cell.length_a   1.000
_cell.length_b   1.000
_cell.length_c   1.000
_cell.angle_alpha   90.00
_cell.angle_beta   90.00
_cell.angle_gamma   90.00
#
_symmetry.space_group_name_H-M   'P 1'
#
loop_
_entity.id
_entity.type
_entity.pdbx_description
1 polymer ?
#
loop_
_entity_poly.entity_id
_entity_poly.type
_entity_poly.pdbx_seq_one_letter_code
_entity_poly.pdbx_strand_id
1 'polypeptide(L)'
;MRIQQLRDLLEYVANCRLDMAQLYGRLNNQADSARVKMMLEYFESHQKHVAEKLRDYMDEAPVRVLDTWYKDFVFEDFTKRCQDTMLPANMTEDDVLNLHLDLENRLIGLLEKTVNSTTAEDARTALEGLIRVEKTQQQRLVHSTIRMDDI
;
A
#
# COMPACT_ATOMS: atom_id res chain seq x y z
N MET A 1 -5.76 23.60 9.28
CA MET A 1 -4.35 23.21 9.46
C MET A 1 -4.33 21.97 10.33
N ARG A 2 -4.07 20.79 9.76
CA ARG A 2 -3.92 19.54 10.51
C ARG A 2 -2.42 19.29 10.62
N ILE A 3 -1.92 19.20 11.85
CA ILE A 3 -0.53 18.83 12.12
C ILE A 3 -0.55 17.34 12.45
N GLN A 4 0.24 16.56 11.74
CA GLN A 4 0.34 15.12 11.97
C GLN A 4 1.81 14.71 12.02
N GLN A 5 2.05 13.64 12.76
CA GLN A 5 3.38 13.07 12.93
C GLN A 5 3.67 12.05 11.81
N LEU A 6 4.95 11.72 11.60
CA LEU A 6 5.33 10.65 10.69
C LEU A 6 4.62 9.33 11.05
N ARG A 7 4.49 9.03 12.35
CA ARG A 7 3.72 7.88 12.84
C ARG A 7 2.29 7.84 12.30
N ASP A 8 1.60 8.97 12.29
CA ASP A 8 0.21 9.05 11.80
C ASP A 8 0.13 8.73 10.30
N LEU A 9 1.13 9.18 9.52
CA LEU A 9 1.25 8.84 8.11
C LEU A 9 1.49 7.34 7.92
N LEU A 10 2.43 6.75 8.66
CA LEU A 10 2.76 5.33 8.52
C LEU A 10 1.60 4.44 8.96
N GLU A 11 0.90 4.79 10.04
CA GLU A 11 -0.31 4.09 10.47
C GLU A 11 -1.45 4.26 9.45
N TYR A 12 -1.60 5.44 8.84
CA TYR A 12 -2.52 5.62 7.73
C TYR A 12 -2.18 4.69 6.55
N VAL A 13 -0.91 4.60 6.16
CA VAL A 13 -0.48 3.70 5.07
C VAL A 13 -0.75 2.24 5.44
N ALA A 14 -0.46 1.82 6.68
CA ALA A 14 -0.76 0.47 7.15
C ALA A 14 -2.26 0.15 7.05
N ASN A 15 -3.13 1.10 7.41
CA ASN A 15 -4.57 0.92 7.26
C ASN A 15 -5.02 0.88 5.80
N CYS A 16 -4.42 1.68 4.91
CA CYS A 16 -4.66 1.59 3.47
C CYS A 16 -4.32 0.20 2.91
N ARG A 17 -3.22 -0.40 3.38
CA ARG A 17 -2.84 -1.78 3.01
C ARG A 17 -3.91 -2.79 3.43
N LEU A 18 -4.51 -2.63 4.62
CA LEU A 18 -5.63 -3.46 5.07
C LEU A 18 -6.91 -3.22 4.26
N ASP A 19 -7.18 -1.98 3.85
CA ASP A 19 -8.31 -1.66 2.97
C ASP A 19 -8.16 -2.30 1.58
N MET A 20 -6.94 -2.33 1.04
CA MET A 20 -6.62 -3.08 -0.18
C MET A 20 -6.88 -4.58 0.01
N ALA A 21 -6.43 -5.16 1.13
CA ALA A 21 -6.69 -6.56 1.43
C ALA A 21 -8.20 -6.88 1.48
N GLN A 22 -9.00 -6.01 2.12
CA GLN A 22 -10.45 -6.15 2.13
C GLN A 22 -11.06 -6.01 0.74
N LEU A 23 -10.58 -5.07 -0.08
CA LEU A 23 -10.99 -4.93 -1.48
C LEU A 23 -10.74 -6.24 -2.25
N TYR A 24 -9.55 -6.82 -2.14
CA TYR A 24 -9.23 -8.07 -2.84
C TYR A 24 -10.09 -9.25 -2.37
N GLY A 25 -10.36 -9.37 -1.07
CA GLY A 25 -11.30 -10.37 -0.57
C GLY A 25 -12.72 -10.21 -1.14
N ARG A 26 -13.19 -8.97 -1.31
CA ARG A 26 -14.49 -8.70 -1.96
C ARG A 26 -14.48 -9.05 -3.44
N LEU A 27 -13.43 -8.66 -4.17
CA LEU A 27 -13.28 -9.01 -5.59
C LEU A 27 -13.18 -10.53 -5.79
N ASN A 28 -12.54 -11.25 -4.85
CA ASN A 28 -12.39 -12.71 -4.90
C ASN A 28 -13.75 -13.41 -4.88
N ASN A 29 -14.68 -12.92 -4.05
CA ASN A 29 -16.02 -13.49 -3.90
C ASN A 29 -16.88 -13.38 -5.16
N GLN A 30 -16.58 -12.44 -6.07
CA GLN A 30 -17.34 -12.20 -7.29
C GLN A 30 -16.64 -12.64 -8.58
N ALA A 31 -15.34 -12.97 -8.54
CA ALA A 31 -14.60 -13.39 -9.73
C ALA A 31 -15.09 -14.74 -10.27
N ASP A 32 -15.16 -14.89 -11.59
CA ASP A 32 -15.52 -16.16 -12.23
C ASP A 32 -14.30 -17.06 -12.42
N SER A 33 -13.14 -16.46 -12.69
CA SER A 33 -11.89 -17.17 -12.99
C SER A 33 -11.20 -17.65 -11.72
N ALA A 34 -10.95 -18.96 -11.61
CA ALA A 34 -10.17 -19.56 -10.51
C ALA A 34 -8.74 -18.98 -10.42
N ARG A 35 -8.18 -18.60 -11.57
CA ARG A 35 -6.85 -18.01 -11.69
C ARG A 35 -6.81 -16.60 -11.09
N VAL A 36 -7.80 -15.77 -11.44
CA VAL A 36 -8.00 -14.45 -10.83
C VAL A 36 -8.23 -14.55 -9.33
N LYS A 37 -9.00 -15.55 -8.87
CA LYS A 37 -9.20 -15.79 -7.44
C LYS A 37 -7.91 -16.05 -6.70
N MET A 38 -7.07 -16.94 -7.25
CA MET A 38 -5.75 -17.24 -6.67
C MET A 38 -4.88 -15.98 -6.58
N MET A 39 -4.90 -15.13 -7.61
CA MET A 39 -4.14 -13.88 -7.60
C MET A 39 -4.68 -12.88 -6.56
N LEU A 40 -6.00 -12.76 -6.43
CA LEU A 40 -6.63 -11.91 -5.42
C LEU A 40 -6.34 -12.38 -3.99
N GLU A 41 -6.36 -13.69 -3.73
CA GLU A 41 -5.97 -14.28 -2.45
C GLU A 41 -4.50 -14.03 -2.12
N TYR A 42 -3.63 -14.11 -3.12
CA TYR A 42 -2.22 -13.76 -2.99
C TYR A 42 -2.05 -12.27 -2.64
N PHE A 43 -2.73 -11.37 -3.34
CA PHE A 43 -2.66 -9.93 -3.07
C PHE A 43 -3.23 -9.58 -1.69
N GLU A 44 -4.36 -10.18 -1.30
CA GLU A 44 -4.93 -10.01 0.04
C GLU A 44 -3.92 -10.37 1.14
N SER A 45 -3.32 -11.56 1.03
CA SER A 45 -2.34 -12.05 1.99
C SER A 45 -1.08 -11.18 2.01
N HIS A 46 -0.60 -10.78 0.83
CA HIS A 46 0.57 -9.91 0.70
C HIS A 46 0.34 -8.55 1.36
N GLN A 47 -0.80 -7.90 1.14
CA GLN A 47 -1.06 -6.59 1.72
C GLN A 47 -1.23 -6.64 3.25
N LYS A 48 -1.85 -7.69 3.80
CA LYS A 48 -1.88 -7.91 5.26
C LYS A 48 -0.46 -8.03 5.83
N HIS A 49 0.40 -8.79 5.17
CA HIS A 49 1.78 -8.96 5.59
C HIS A 49 2.58 -7.63 5.54
N VAL A 50 2.39 -6.83 4.49
CA VAL A 50 3.03 -5.51 4.37
C VAL A 50 2.55 -4.56 5.47
N ALA A 51 1.25 -4.54 5.78
CA ALA A 51 0.70 -3.74 6.87
C ALA A 51 1.33 -4.10 8.22
N GLU A 52 1.48 -5.41 8.48
CA GLU A 52 2.09 -5.93 9.71
C GLU A 52 3.58 -5.53 9.80
N LYS A 53 4.34 -5.70 8.70
CA LYS A 53 5.74 -5.28 8.63
C LYS A 53 5.94 -3.78 8.83
N LEU A 54 5.00 -2.97 8.34
CA LEU A 54 5.06 -1.52 8.54
C LEU A 54 4.83 -1.15 10.01
N ARG A 55 3.93 -1.86 10.71
CA ARG A 55 3.69 -1.68 12.15
C ARG A 55 4.88 -2.16 12.98
N ASP A 56 5.45 -3.31 12.67
CA ASP A 56 6.69 -3.81 13.30
C ASP A 56 7.81 -2.75 13.18
N TYR A 57 7.97 -2.16 11.99
CA TYR A 57 8.94 -1.09 11.77
C TYR A 57 8.67 0.14 12.67
N MET A 58 7.41 0.54 12.86
CA MET A 58 7.07 1.66 13.75
C MET A 58 7.39 1.36 15.22
N ASP A 59 7.25 0.11 15.65
CA ASP A 59 7.57 -0.28 17.03
C ASP A 59 9.08 -0.24 17.30
N GLU A 60 9.90 -0.50 16.28
CA GLU A 60 11.36 -0.52 16.36
C GLU A 60 12.03 0.83 16.03
N ALA A 61 11.34 1.72 15.28
CA ALA A 61 11.92 2.96 14.80
C ALA A 61 12.17 3.98 15.93
N PRO A 62 13.22 4.82 15.83
CA PRO A 62 13.49 5.85 16.84
C PRO A 62 12.32 6.82 17.00
N VAL A 63 11.86 7.02 18.24
CA VAL A 63 10.72 7.92 18.56
C VAL A 63 10.92 9.32 17.97
N ARG A 64 12.15 9.86 18.01
CA ARG A 64 12.50 11.16 17.43
C ARG A 64 12.18 11.28 15.93
N VAL A 65 12.23 10.17 15.19
CA VAL A 65 11.89 10.10 13.76
C VAL A 65 10.37 10.06 13.61
N LEU A 66 9.70 9.17 14.33
CA LEU A 66 8.25 8.97 14.26
C LEU A 66 7.44 10.20 14.69
N ASP A 67 7.95 10.95 15.66
CA ASP A 67 7.28 12.13 16.21
C ASP A 67 7.60 13.43 15.41
N THR A 68 8.25 13.30 14.25
CA THR A 68 8.49 14.41 13.33
C THR A 68 7.17 14.98 12.83
N TRP A 69 6.98 16.30 13.00
CA TRP A 69 5.74 16.98 12.66
C TRP A 69 5.75 17.52 11.22
N TYR A 70 4.62 17.36 10.55
CA TYR A 70 4.39 17.89 9.21
C TYR A 70 3.15 18.78 9.20
N LYS A 71 3.23 19.83 8.39
CA LYS A 71 2.09 20.68 8.07
C LYS A 71 1.48 20.19 6.76
N ASP A 72 0.15 20.25 6.68
CA ASP A 72 -0.61 20.07 5.45
C ASP A 72 -0.55 18.66 4.83
N PHE A 73 -0.65 17.63 5.68
CA PHE A 73 -1.03 16.31 5.18
C PHE A 73 -2.46 16.35 4.62
N VAL A 74 -2.57 16.11 3.32
CA VAL A 74 -3.86 15.85 2.67
C VAL A 74 -3.90 14.36 2.36
N PHE A 75 -4.57 13.63 3.24
CA PHE A 75 -4.93 12.24 3.01
C PHE A 75 -6.13 12.20 2.07
N GLU A 76 -6.04 11.41 1.00
CA GLU A 76 -7.25 11.06 0.26
C GLU A 76 -8.13 10.12 1.09
N ASP A 77 -9.41 10.01 0.75
CA ASP A 77 -10.28 9.01 1.37
C ASP A 77 -10.02 7.64 0.70
N PHE A 78 -8.86 7.05 1.02
CA PHE A 78 -8.40 5.81 0.42
C PHE A 78 -9.27 4.62 0.81
N THR A 79 -9.77 4.61 2.05
CA THR A 79 -10.75 3.62 2.51
C THR A 79 -11.99 3.66 1.62
N LYS A 80 -12.57 4.84 1.40
CA LYS A 80 -13.72 4.98 0.50
C LYS A 80 -13.37 4.59 -0.93
N ARG A 81 -12.19 4.98 -1.45
CA ARG A 81 -11.72 4.52 -2.77
C ARG A 81 -11.73 3.01 -2.87
N CYS A 82 -11.18 2.32 -1.87
CA CYS A 82 -11.18 0.86 -1.84
C CYS A 82 -12.60 0.30 -1.74
N GLN A 83 -13.50 0.91 -0.96
CA GLN A 83 -14.89 0.48 -0.83
C GLN A 83 -15.70 0.64 -2.12
N ASP A 84 -15.53 1.77 -2.81
CA ASP A 84 -16.25 2.13 -4.03
C ASP A 84 -15.70 1.43 -5.28
N THR A 85 -14.47 0.92 -5.22
CA THR A 85 -13.84 0.20 -6.32
C THR A 85 -14.50 -1.16 -6.54
N MET A 86 -14.88 -1.41 -7.79
CA MET A 86 -15.41 -2.68 -8.28
C MET A 86 -14.76 -3.03 -9.61
N LEU A 87 -14.59 -4.33 -9.86
CA LEU A 87 -14.31 -4.89 -11.17
C LEU A 87 -15.48 -5.81 -11.56
N PRO A 88 -15.76 -6.05 -12.85
CA PRO A 88 -16.83 -6.97 -13.26
C PRO A 88 -16.43 -8.43 -12.97
N ALA A 89 -17.38 -9.35 -12.82
CA ALA A 89 -17.09 -10.77 -12.50
C ALA A 89 -16.12 -11.46 -13.48
N ASN A 90 -16.13 -11.02 -14.75
CA ASN A 90 -15.24 -11.47 -15.82
C ASN A 90 -13.90 -10.71 -15.87
N MET A 91 -13.50 -10.02 -14.79
CA MET A 91 -12.22 -9.33 -14.69
C MET A 91 -11.06 -10.26 -15.02
N THR A 92 -10.03 -9.70 -15.64
CA THR A 92 -8.81 -10.40 -16.00
C THR A 92 -7.73 -10.20 -14.93
N GLU A 93 -6.64 -10.96 -15.03
CA GLU A 93 -5.46 -10.74 -14.19
C GLU A 93 -4.86 -9.37 -14.43
N ASP A 94 -4.82 -8.92 -15.69
CA ASP A 94 -4.37 -7.57 -16.05
C ASP A 94 -5.23 -6.49 -15.37
N ASP A 95 -6.56 -6.63 -15.33
CA ASP A 95 -7.44 -5.67 -14.66
C ASP A 95 -7.10 -5.54 -13.17
N VAL A 96 -6.89 -6.68 -12.51
CA VAL A 96 -6.58 -6.72 -11.07
C VAL A 96 -5.16 -6.23 -10.80
N LEU A 97 -4.18 -6.58 -11.63
CA LEU A 97 -2.80 -6.10 -11.51
C LEU A 97 -2.72 -4.58 -11.74
N ASN A 98 -3.41 -4.05 -12.75
CA ASN A 98 -3.46 -2.63 -13.02
C ASN A 98 -4.12 -1.86 -11.86
N LEU A 99 -5.22 -2.38 -11.32
CA LEU A 99 -5.85 -1.81 -10.13
C LEU A 99 -4.87 -1.80 -8.94
N HIS A 100 -4.17 -2.90 -8.70
CA HIS A 100 -3.19 -3.01 -7.63
C HIS A 100 -2.09 -1.96 -7.77
N LEU A 101 -1.49 -1.84 -8.95
CA LEU A 101 -0.43 -0.89 -9.22
C LEU A 101 -0.89 0.57 -9.08
N ASP A 102 -2.12 0.93 -9.50
CA ASP A 102 -2.66 2.28 -9.26
C ASP A 102 -2.72 2.59 -7.77
N LEU A 103 -3.26 1.68 -6.97
CA LEU A 103 -3.39 1.85 -5.52
C LEU A 103 -2.03 1.95 -4.83
N GLU A 104 -1.07 1.08 -5.18
CA GLU A 104 0.28 1.13 -4.61
C GLU A 104 1.03 2.42 -4.98
N ASN A 105 0.93 2.85 -6.24
CA ASN A 105 1.61 4.06 -6.70
C ASN A 105 1.07 5.31 -6.01
N ARG A 106 -0.21 5.34 -5.62
CA ARG A 106 -0.77 6.41 -4.79
C ARG A 106 -0.12 6.46 -3.41
N LEU A 107 0.05 5.30 -2.76
CA LEU A 107 0.69 5.21 -1.44
C LEU A 107 2.17 5.58 -1.50
N ILE A 108 2.91 5.09 -2.50
CA ILE A 108 4.30 5.49 -2.75
C ILE A 108 4.38 7.00 -3.01
N GLY A 109 3.50 7.55 -3.85
CA GLY A 109 3.46 8.97 -4.15
C GLY A 109 3.16 9.84 -2.92
N LEU A 110 2.37 9.34 -1.96
CA LEU A 110 2.14 10.01 -0.68
C LEU A 110 3.43 10.07 0.17
N LEU A 111 4.17 8.97 0.26
CA LEU A 111 5.45 8.92 0.96
C LEU A 111 6.47 9.86 0.29
N GLU A 112 6.57 9.84 -1.04
CA GLU A 112 7.48 10.71 -1.80
C GLU A 112 7.18 12.20 -1.60
N LYS A 113 5.90 12.59 -1.62
CA LYS A 113 5.49 13.97 -1.29
C LYS A 113 5.92 14.36 0.12
N THR A 114 5.83 13.42 1.07
CA THR A 114 6.26 13.66 2.46
C THR A 114 7.76 13.89 2.55
N VAL A 115 8.58 13.07 1.86
CA VAL A 115 10.03 13.26 1.73
C VAL A 115 10.34 14.65 1.19
N ASN A 116 9.66 15.10 0.15
CA ASN A 116 9.91 16.40 -0.46
C ASN A 116 9.55 17.58 0.45
N SER A 117 8.68 17.37 1.44
CA SER A 117 8.25 18.39 2.40
C SER A 117 9.02 18.37 3.73
N THR A 118 9.74 17.29 4.04
CA THR A 118 10.46 17.16 5.33
C THR A 118 11.69 18.05 5.36
N THR A 119 11.96 18.67 6.52
CA THR A 119 13.25 19.33 6.81
C THR A 119 14.10 18.54 7.81
N ALA A 120 13.56 17.44 8.37
CA ALA A 120 14.27 16.57 9.29
C ALA A 120 14.97 15.46 8.50
N GLU A 121 16.31 15.47 8.49
CA GLU A 121 17.11 14.54 7.68
C GLU A 121 17.00 13.08 8.14
N ASP A 122 16.87 12.82 9.45
CA ASP A 122 16.63 11.46 9.96
C ASP A 122 15.30 10.90 9.44
N ALA A 123 14.25 11.73 9.39
CA ALA A 123 12.94 11.35 8.85
C ALA A 123 12.96 11.22 7.32
N ARG A 124 13.73 12.05 6.62
CA ARG A 124 13.97 11.91 5.17
C ARG A 124 14.56 10.55 4.85
N THR A 125 15.66 10.21 5.54
CA THR A 125 16.38 8.95 5.35
C THR A 125 15.48 7.74 5.63
N ALA A 126 14.69 7.80 6.70
CA ALA A 126 13.73 6.75 7.04
C ALA A 126 12.67 6.54 5.94
N LEU A 127 12.05 7.63 5.47
CA LEU A 127 11.03 7.58 4.42
C LEU A 127 11.60 7.10 3.07
N GLU A 128 12.78 7.57 2.68
CA GLU A 128 13.46 7.12 1.45
C GLU A 128 13.79 5.62 1.50
N GLY A 129 14.23 5.13 2.67
CA GLY A 129 14.42 3.71 2.92
C GLY A 129 13.13 2.91 2.74
N LEU A 130 12.02 3.39 3.30
CA LEU A 130 10.71 2.76 3.16
C LEU A 130 10.24 2.75 1.70
N ILE A 131 10.31 3.87 0.99
CA ILE A 131 9.95 3.98 -0.44
C ILE A 131 10.75 2.97 -1.28
N ARG A 132 12.04 2.79 -0.98
CA ARG A 132 12.87 1.80 -1.68
C ARG A 132 12.39 0.37 -1.43
N VAL A 133 12.01 0.04 -0.20
CA VAL A 133 11.43 -1.27 0.15
C VAL A 133 10.12 -1.48 -0.59
N GLU A 134 9.21 -0.51 -0.57
CA GLU A 134 7.90 -0.57 -1.24
C GLU A 134 8.07 -0.81 -2.76
N LYS A 135 8.92 -0.04 -3.43
CA LYS A 135 9.21 -0.23 -4.87
C LYS A 135 9.81 -1.60 -5.18
N THR A 136 10.66 -2.11 -4.29
CA THR A 136 11.25 -3.45 -4.46
C THR A 136 10.19 -4.54 -4.29
N GLN A 137 9.28 -4.40 -3.32
CA GLN A 137 8.17 -5.34 -3.11
C GLN A 137 7.20 -5.33 -4.28
N GLN A 138 6.81 -4.15 -4.77
CA GLN A 138 5.96 -4.00 -5.95
C GLN A 138 6.57 -4.72 -7.17
N GLN A 139 7.86 -4.51 -7.46
CA GLN A 139 8.54 -5.20 -8.56
C GLN A 139 8.53 -6.72 -8.39
N ARG A 140 8.77 -7.23 -7.17
CA ARG A 140 8.71 -8.67 -6.88
C ARG A 140 7.30 -9.24 -7.04
N LEU A 141 6.27 -8.49 -6.65
CA LEU A 141 4.87 -8.88 -6.81
C LEU A 141 4.48 -8.97 -8.28
N VAL A 142 4.87 -7.98 -9.10
CA VAL A 142 4.66 -8.01 -10.56
C VAL A 142 5.33 -9.25 -11.16
N HIS A 143 6.60 -9.51 -10.83
CA HIS A 143 7.29 -10.70 -11.31
C HIS A 143 6.65 -12.01 -10.83
N SER A 144 6.13 -12.06 -9.60
CA SER A 144 5.45 -13.24 -9.07
C SER A 144 4.15 -13.50 -9.81
N THR A 145 3.41 -12.43 -10.17
CA THR A 145 2.17 -12.50 -10.94
C THR A 145 2.42 -13.03 -12.35
N ILE A 146 3.41 -12.48 -13.07
CA ILE A 146 3.77 -12.97 -14.41
C ILE A 146 4.17 -14.45 -14.39
N ARG A 147 4.84 -14.91 -13.33
CA ARG A 147 5.21 -16.33 -13.21
C ARG A 147 4.04 -17.23 -12.87
N MET A 148 2.96 -16.70 -12.30
CA MET A 148 1.71 -17.45 -12.19
C MET A 148 1.10 -17.63 -13.59
N ASP A 149 1.27 -16.70 -14.54
CA ASP A 149 0.79 -16.80 -15.95
C ASP A 149 1.37 -17.99 -16.71
N ASP A 150 2.59 -18.38 -16.34
CA ASP A 150 3.29 -19.51 -16.97
C ASP A 150 2.88 -20.90 -16.41
N ILE A 151 2.03 -20.96 -15.37
CA ILE A 151 1.55 -22.21 -14.72
C ILE A 151 0.14 -22.56 -15.20
#